data_AF-A0A0U5JFB9-F1
#
_entry.id   AF-A0A0U5JFB9-F1
#
_cell.length_a   1.000
_cell.length_b   1.000
_cell.length_c   1.000
_cell.angle_alpha   90.00
_cell.angle_beta   90.00
_cell.angle_gamma   90.00
#
_symmetry.space_group_name_H-M   'P 1'
#
loop_
_entity.id
_entity.type
_entity.pdbx_description
1 polymer ?
#
loop_
_entity_poly.entity_id
_entity_poly.type
_entity_poly.pdbx_seq_one_letter_code
_entity_poly.pdbx_strand_id
1 'polypeptide(L)'
;MQLVPVPADPQQLVPVPADPQQQMDQLANQNRQLAVHVGTLTEIAIRGIHAIQGLQRDNLALQGRVGELHGRVGELEREKETLEQRVAGTENHNQQLSQNLVNVQTENAQLAQRVRNIELEEDAKKVDQLRDTYINGGLNRLGGSILTSVLVSPIFWGSTLETAITLGLSAVNPSILPWLAFGTVGTGTFMHTCFRGSQKRDLEYYESECLDRNPNATKREVFEYGVRKVQEAEEAEELRRQEEERQIGWECPNACSPDLDY
;
A
#
# COMPACT_ATOMS: atom_id res chain seq x y z
N MET A 1 -27.00 -32.27 -87.20
CA MET A 1 -25.83 -33.03 -87.68
C MET A 1 -25.07 -32.16 -88.67
N GLN A 2 -24.00 -31.51 -88.22
CA GLN A 2 -23.09 -30.73 -89.07
C GLN A 2 -21.72 -31.42 -89.01
N LEU A 3 -21.28 -31.94 -90.16
CA LEU A 3 -19.96 -32.51 -90.36
C LEU A 3 -18.96 -31.35 -90.46
N VAL A 4 -18.11 -31.23 -89.44
CA VAL A 4 -16.97 -30.29 -89.43
C VAL A 4 -15.83 -30.91 -90.26
N PRO A 5 -15.15 -30.16 -91.14
CA PRO A 5 -14.04 -30.71 -91.92
C PRO A 5 -12.82 -30.89 -91.02
N VAL A 6 -12.24 -32.09 -91.03
CA VAL A 6 -10.94 -32.38 -90.43
C VAL A 6 -9.87 -31.66 -91.25
N PRO A 7 -9.09 -30.72 -90.68
CA PRO A 7 -7.96 -30.14 -91.39
C PRO A 7 -6.89 -31.23 -91.56
N ALA A 8 -6.47 -31.44 -92.80
CA ALA A 8 -5.34 -32.28 -93.13
C ALA A 8 -4.08 -31.63 -92.54
N ASP A 9 -3.55 -32.22 -91.46
CA ASP A 9 -2.25 -31.86 -90.92
C ASP A 9 -1.20 -32.03 -92.03
N PRO A 10 -0.48 -30.96 -92.43
CA PRO A 10 0.68 -31.13 -93.28
C PRO A 10 1.65 -31.99 -92.50
N GLN A 11 2.07 -33.10 -93.11
CA GLN A 11 3.06 -34.01 -92.57
C GLN A 11 4.18 -33.19 -91.93
N GLN A 12 4.18 -33.14 -90.59
CA GLN A 12 5.32 -32.69 -89.82
C GLN A 12 6.44 -33.61 -90.29
N LEU A 13 7.34 -33.06 -91.12
CA LEU A 13 8.62 -33.68 -91.39
C LEU A 13 9.21 -33.99 -90.02
N VAL A 14 9.15 -35.26 -89.64
CA VAL A 14 9.90 -35.77 -88.50
C VAL A 14 11.34 -35.35 -88.80
N PRO A 15 11.95 -34.49 -87.98
CA PRO A 15 13.30 -34.00 -88.26
C PRO A 15 14.20 -35.23 -88.44
N VAL A 16 14.90 -35.25 -89.57
CA VAL A 16 15.90 -36.27 -89.92
C VAL A 16 16.74 -36.55 -88.67
N PRO A 17 16.95 -37.82 -88.28
CA PRO A 17 17.65 -38.14 -87.05
C PRO A 17 18.99 -37.41 -87.06
N ALA A 18 19.18 -36.54 -86.07
CA ALA A 18 20.45 -35.88 -85.82
C ALA A 18 21.55 -36.93 -85.91
N ASP A 19 22.66 -36.57 -86.54
CA ASP A 19 23.87 -37.39 -86.63
C ASP A 19 24.08 -38.10 -85.27
N PRO A 20 24.28 -39.43 -85.21
CA PRO A 20 24.46 -40.16 -83.96
C PRO A 20 25.46 -39.50 -83.00
N GLN A 21 26.46 -38.80 -83.53
CA GLN A 21 27.38 -37.99 -82.72
C GLN A 21 26.69 -36.81 -82.01
N GLN A 22 25.80 -36.08 -82.68
CA GLN A 22 25.04 -34.99 -82.07
C GLN A 22 24.11 -35.49 -80.95
N GLN A 23 23.50 -36.67 -81.13
CA GLN A 23 22.68 -37.28 -80.08
C GLN A 23 23.52 -37.67 -78.85
N MET A 24 24.71 -38.23 -79.06
CA MET A 24 25.64 -38.55 -77.99
C MET A 24 26.14 -37.31 -77.25
N ASP A 25 26.47 -36.24 -77.96
CA ASP A 25 26.90 -34.97 -77.36
C ASP A 25 25.77 -34.33 -76.53
N GLN A 26 24.54 -34.39 -77.03
CA GLN A 26 23.36 -33.90 -76.31
C GLN A 26 23.13 -34.70 -75.02
N LEU A 27 23.21 -36.02 -75.09
CA LEU A 27 23.05 -36.89 -73.92
C LEU A 27 24.17 -36.66 -72.89
N ALA A 28 25.42 -36.48 -73.35
CA ALA A 28 26.55 -36.15 -72.49
C ALA A 28 26.39 -34.79 -71.80
N ASN A 29 25.76 -33.81 -72.47
CA ASN A 29 25.44 -32.52 -71.86
C ASN A 29 24.30 -32.64 -70.83
N GLN A 30 23.24 -33.38 -71.14
CA GLN A 30 22.14 -33.64 -70.20
C GLN A 30 22.64 -34.37 -68.94
N ASN A 31 23.49 -35.38 -69.09
CA ASN A 31 24.08 -36.09 -67.95
C ASN A 31 24.95 -35.17 -67.08
N ARG A 32 25.72 -34.26 -67.71
CA ARG A 32 26.48 -33.23 -66.97
C ARG A 32 25.57 -32.29 -66.20
N GLN A 33 24.49 -31.81 -66.82
CA GLN A 33 23.51 -30.93 -66.16
C GLN A 33 22.79 -31.65 -65.00
N LEU A 34 22.41 -32.92 -65.19
CA LEU A 34 21.79 -33.73 -64.15
C LEU A 34 22.74 -33.93 -62.96
N ALA A 35 24.03 -34.22 -63.22
CA ALA A 35 25.03 -34.35 -62.17
C ALA A 35 25.17 -33.07 -61.33
N VAL A 36 25.19 -31.90 -61.98
CA VAL A 36 25.22 -30.61 -61.28
C VAL A 36 23.94 -30.41 -60.45
N HIS A 37 22.77 -30.68 -61.02
CA HIS A 37 21.51 -30.50 -60.30
C HIS A 37 21.40 -31.44 -59.08
N VAL A 38 21.77 -32.71 -59.23
CA VAL A 38 21.84 -33.66 -58.11
C VAL A 38 22.83 -33.18 -57.04
N GLY A 39 23.97 -32.62 -57.45
CA GLY A 39 24.92 -31.99 -56.52
C GLY A 39 24.28 -30.85 -55.71
N THR A 40 23.62 -29.91 -56.39
CA THR A 40 22.95 -28.78 -55.72
C THR A 40 21.82 -29.21 -54.78
N LEU A 41 21.00 -30.18 -55.19
CA LEU A 41 19.94 -30.74 -54.35
C LEU A 41 20.52 -31.45 -53.12
N THR A 42 21.65 -32.14 -53.27
CA THR A 42 22.34 -32.80 -52.16
C THR A 42 22.84 -31.77 -51.14
N GLU A 43 23.44 -30.67 -51.58
CA GLU A 43 23.88 -29.59 -50.69
C GLU A 43 22.70 -28.91 -49.97
N ILE A 44 21.59 -28.69 -50.66
CA ILE A 44 20.36 -28.14 -50.06
C ILE A 44 19.82 -29.12 -49.00
N ALA A 45 19.79 -30.42 -49.31
CA ALA A 45 19.34 -31.45 -48.38
C ALA A 45 20.23 -31.50 -47.11
N ILE A 46 21.57 -31.46 -47.27
CA ILE A 46 22.51 -31.43 -46.13
C ILE A 46 22.26 -30.19 -45.26
N ARG A 47 22.11 -29.01 -45.86
CA ARG A 47 21.78 -27.78 -45.13
C ARG A 47 20.43 -27.89 -44.40
N GLY A 48 19.43 -28.46 -45.05
CA GLY A 48 18.12 -28.72 -44.45
C GLY A 48 18.20 -29.63 -43.23
N ILE A 49 18.96 -30.73 -43.32
CA ILE A 49 19.17 -31.66 -42.20
C ILE A 49 19.83 -30.94 -41.02
N HIS A 50 20.86 -30.15 -41.25
CA HIS A 50 21.52 -29.39 -40.19
C HIS A 50 20.59 -28.36 -39.53
N ALA A 51 19.75 -27.68 -40.31
CA ALA A 51 18.76 -26.75 -39.78
C ALA A 51 17.73 -27.48 -38.89
N ILE A 52 17.21 -28.61 -39.33
CA ILE A 52 16.27 -29.44 -38.54
C ILE A 52 16.92 -29.91 -37.24
N GLN A 53 18.17 -30.36 -37.28
CA GLN A 53 18.91 -30.75 -36.07
C GLN A 53 19.13 -29.58 -35.09
N GLY A 54 19.33 -28.36 -35.61
CA GLY A 54 19.39 -27.15 -34.80
C GLY A 54 18.06 -26.89 -34.09
N LEU A 55 16.97 -26.88 -34.85
CA LEU A 55 15.62 -26.68 -34.31
C LEU A 55 15.23 -27.76 -33.28
N GLN A 56 15.64 -29.01 -33.49
CA GLN A 56 15.41 -30.09 -32.51
C GLN A 56 16.14 -29.84 -31.19
N ARG A 57 17.39 -29.35 -31.24
CA ARG A 57 18.15 -28.98 -30.04
C ARG A 57 17.51 -27.82 -29.30
N ASP A 58 17.10 -26.78 -30.02
CA ASP A 58 16.45 -25.62 -29.43
C ASP A 58 15.11 -25.98 -28.79
N ASN A 59 14.33 -26.86 -29.44
CA ASN A 59 13.06 -27.35 -28.89
C ASN A 59 13.27 -28.10 -27.56
N LEU A 60 14.26 -29.01 -27.51
CA LEU A 60 14.60 -29.72 -26.27
C LEU A 60 15.05 -28.76 -25.15
N ALA A 61 15.84 -27.74 -25.49
CA ALA A 61 16.25 -26.72 -24.52
C ALA A 61 15.07 -25.90 -24.01
N LEU A 62 14.14 -25.51 -24.88
CA LEU A 62 12.91 -24.81 -24.49
C LEU A 62 12.02 -25.68 -23.61
N GLN A 63 11.84 -26.96 -23.94
CA GLN A 63 11.10 -27.91 -23.10
C GLN A 63 11.71 -28.02 -21.69
N GLY A 64 13.04 -28.08 -21.59
CA GLY A 64 13.74 -28.06 -20.31
C GLY A 64 13.44 -26.80 -19.50
N ARG A 65 13.52 -25.62 -20.13
CA ARG A 65 13.20 -24.34 -19.49
C ARG A 65 11.74 -24.24 -19.04
N VAL A 66 10.80 -24.75 -19.84
CA VAL A 66 9.38 -24.82 -19.46
C VAL A 66 9.19 -25.70 -18.22
N GLY A 67 9.86 -26.85 -18.17
CA GLY A 67 9.83 -27.72 -16.99
C GLY A 67 10.36 -27.05 -15.73
N GLU A 68 11.50 -26.35 -15.83
CA GLU A 68 12.09 -25.60 -14.72
C GLU A 68 11.15 -24.48 -14.23
N LEU A 69 10.61 -23.69 -15.16
CA LEU A 69 9.66 -22.62 -14.83
C LEU A 69 8.41 -23.18 -14.15
N HIS A 70 7.87 -24.30 -14.64
CA HIS A 70 6.72 -24.95 -14.01
C HIS A 70 7.04 -25.40 -12.58
N GLY A 71 8.25 -25.93 -12.33
CA GLY A 71 8.71 -26.25 -10.99
C GLY A 71 8.75 -25.04 -10.06
N ARG A 72 9.34 -23.93 -10.53
CA ARG A 72 9.43 -22.67 -9.78
C ARG A 72 8.05 -22.07 -9.48
N VAL A 73 7.12 -22.12 -10.43
CA VAL A 73 5.73 -21.67 -10.20
C VAL A 73 5.09 -22.48 -9.08
N GLY A 74 5.24 -23.81 -9.09
CA GLY A 74 4.70 -24.65 -8.01
C GLY A 74 5.34 -24.40 -6.64
N GLU A 75 6.62 -24.02 -6.58
CA GLU A 75 7.28 -23.60 -5.33
C GLU A 75 6.69 -22.29 -4.81
N LEU A 76 6.55 -21.29 -5.67
CA LEU A 76 5.97 -19.99 -5.33
C LEU A 76 4.51 -20.11 -4.87
N GLU A 77 3.72 -20.99 -5.47
CA GLU A 77 2.34 -21.25 -5.03
C GLU A 77 2.27 -21.81 -3.61
N ARG A 78 3.19 -22.71 -3.23
CA ARG A 78 3.28 -23.25 -1.86
C ARG A 78 3.73 -22.21 -0.85
N GLU A 79 4.70 -21.37 -1.24
CA GLU A 79 5.16 -20.27 -0.40
C GLU A 79 4.04 -19.26 -0.16
N LYS A 80 3.29 -18.92 -1.22
CA LYS A 80 2.10 -18.07 -1.13
C LYS A 80 1.07 -18.64 -0.14
N GLU A 81 0.71 -19.92 -0.26
CA GLU A 81 -0.25 -20.56 0.65
C GLU A 81 0.23 -20.51 2.11
N THR A 82 1.52 -20.75 2.34
CA THR A 82 2.13 -20.67 3.67
C THR A 82 2.05 -19.25 4.24
N LEU A 83 2.30 -18.23 3.43
CA LEU A 83 2.18 -16.84 3.83
C LEU A 83 0.73 -16.45 4.13
N GLU A 84 -0.23 -16.87 3.31
CA GLU A 84 -1.66 -16.63 3.55
C GLU A 84 -2.12 -17.20 4.89
N GLN A 85 -1.69 -18.42 5.24
CA GLN A 85 -1.98 -19.02 6.54
C GLN A 85 -1.37 -18.22 7.72
N ARG A 86 -0.14 -17.73 7.56
CA ARG A 86 0.53 -16.90 8.58
C ARG A 86 -0.17 -15.54 8.76
N VAL A 87 -0.63 -14.92 7.67
CA VAL A 87 -1.40 -13.68 7.72
C VAL A 87 -2.70 -13.91 8.46
N ALA A 88 -3.48 -14.93 8.09
CA ALA A 88 -4.72 -15.27 8.79
C ALA A 88 -4.51 -15.54 10.30
N GLY A 89 -3.41 -16.24 10.65
CA GLY A 89 -3.03 -16.45 12.05
C GLY A 89 -2.73 -15.14 12.80
N THR A 90 -2.02 -14.22 12.15
CA THR A 90 -1.68 -12.90 12.71
C THR A 90 -2.91 -12.01 12.87
N GLU A 91 -3.82 -12.03 11.89
CA GLU A 91 -5.09 -11.29 11.95
C GLU A 91 -5.96 -11.77 13.12
N ASN A 92 -6.08 -13.08 13.31
CA ASN A 92 -6.80 -13.65 14.45
C ASN A 92 -6.17 -13.24 15.78
N HIS A 93 -4.84 -13.24 15.88
CA HIS A 93 -4.15 -12.80 17.09
C HIS A 93 -4.39 -11.31 17.38
N ASN A 94 -4.35 -10.45 16.36
CA ASN A 94 -4.65 -9.03 16.49
C ASN A 94 -6.10 -8.76 16.94
N GLN A 95 -7.05 -9.54 16.45
CA GLN A 95 -8.45 -9.46 16.92
C GLN A 95 -8.57 -9.81 18.40
N GLN A 96 -7.91 -10.89 18.85
CA GLN A 96 -7.87 -11.27 20.26
C GLN A 96 -7.24 -10.20 21.14
N LEU A 97 -6.10 -9.64 20.73
CA LEU A 97 -5.45 -8.54 21.44
C LEU A 97 -6.34 -7.30 21.54
N SER A 98 -7.06 -6.98 20.46
CA SER A 98 -7.99 -5.84 20.43
C SER A 98 -9.16 -6.04 21.41
N GLN A 99 -9.73 -7.26 21.46
CA GLN A 99 -10.77 -7.59 22.43
C GLN A 99 -10.26 -7.50 23.88
N ASN A 100 -9.07 -8.04 24.14
CA ASN A 100 -8.45 -7.95 25.47
C ASN A 100 -8.19 -6.50 25.88
N LEU A 101 -7.76 -5.65 24.95
CA LEU A 101 -7.55 -4.22 25.22
C LEU A 101 -8.86 -3.53 25.64
N VAL A 102 -9.97 -3.79 24.96
CA VAL A 102 -11.29 -3.24 25.31
C VAL A 102 -11.75 -3.70 26.70
N ASN A 103 -11.53 -4.99 27.02
CA ASN A 103 -11.85 -5.52 28.35
C ASN A 103 -11.04 -4.82 29.44
N VAL A 104 -9.72 -4.69 29.27
CA VAL A 104 -8.84 -4.00 30.22
C VAL A 104 -9.22 -2.51 30.35
N GLN A 105 -9.56 -1.83 29.26
CA GLN A 105 -10.04 -0.44 29.31
C GLN A 105 -11.35 -0.32 30.12
N THR A 106 -12.26 -1.26 29.96
CA THR A 106 -13.53 -1.31 30.69
C THR A 106 -13.30 -1.55 32.18
N GLU A 107 -12.45 -2.51 32.54
CA GLU A 107 -12.08 -2.80 33.92
C GLU A 107 -11.39 -1.60 34.58
N ASN A 108 -10.47 -0.94 33.88
CA ASN A 108 -9.82 0.28 34.37
C ASN A 108 -10.82 1.41 34.61
N ALA A 109 -11.80 1.60 33.73
CA ALA A 109 -12.86 2.60 33.93
C ALA A 109 -13.72 2.28 35.16
N GLN A 110 -14.06 1.00 35.38
CA GLN A 110 -14.80 0.57 36.57
C GLN A 110 -13.99 0.76 37.85
N LEU A 111 -12.70 0.41 37.84
CA LEU A 111 -11.81 0.62 38.98
C LEU A 111 -11.65 2.11 39.30
N ALA A 112 -11.44 2.96 38.29
CA ALA A 112 -11.38 4.41 38.47
C ALA A 112 -12.68 4.98 39.06
N GLN A 113 -13.84 4.46 38.66
CA GLN A 113 -15.12 4.84 39.27
C GLN A 113 -15.19 4.44 40.76
N ARG A 114 -14.75 3.22 41.11
CA ARG A 114 -14.74 2.75 42.49
C ARG A 114 -13.82 3.57 43.37
N VAL A 115 -12.63 3.92 42.88
CA VAL A 115 -11.68 4.78 43.61
C VAL A 115 -12.31 6.14 43.90
N ARG A 116 -12.91 6.79 42.89
CA ARG A 116 -13.61 8.08 43.08
C ARG A 116 -14.72 8.00 44.12
N ASN A 117 -15.52 6.92 44.12
CA ASN A 117 -16.58 6.75 45.11
C ASN A 117 -16.02 6.62 46.53
N ILE A 118 -14.91 5.88 46.71
CA ILE A 118 -14.25 5.72 48.01
C ILE A 118 -13.68 7.07 48.49
N GLU A 119 -13.04 7.84 47.61
CA GLU A 119 -12.52 9.18 47.93
C GLU A 119 -13.64 10.12 48.40
N LEU A 120 -14.78 10.13 47.71
CA LEU A 120 -15.95 10.92 48.11
C LEU A 120 -16.54 10.49 49.46
N GLU A 121 -16.61 9.19 49.73
CA GLU A 121 -17.05 8.67 51.04
C GLU A 121 -16.09 9.05 52.17
N GLU A 122 -14.79 9.04 51.92
CA GLU A 122 -13.78 9.46 52.89
C GLU A 122 -13.89 10.96 53.20
N ASP A 123 -14.05 11.79 52.18
CA ASP A 123 -14.22 13.23 52.34
C ASP A 123 -15.52 13.57 53.07
N ALA A 124 -16.63 12.87 52.78
CA ALA A 124 -17.88 13.02 53.52
C ALA A 124 -17.70 12.70 55.02
N LYS A 125 -17.01 11.59 55.34
CA LYS A 125 -16.70 11.21 56.73
C LYS A 125 -15.85 12.27 57.44
N LYS A 126 -14.85 12.86 56.76
CA LYS A 126 -14.03 13.95 57.31
C LYS A 126 -14.86 15.20 57.61
N VAL A 127 -15.78 15.57 56.71
CA VAL A 127 -16.69 16.70 56.92
C VAL A 127 -17.60 16.46 58.12
N ASP A 128 -18.17 15.26 58.26
CA ASP A 128 -19.00 14.92 59.43
C ASP A 128 -18.20 14.97 60.74
N GLN A 129 -16.97 14.45 60.77
CA GLN A 129 -16.08 14.55 61.93
C GLN A 129 -15.77 16.01 62.31
N LEU A 130 -15.49 16.86 61.33
CA LEU A 130 -15.26 18.29 61.55
C LEU A 130 -16.52 18.99 62.08
N ARG A 131 -17.69 18.64 61.54
CA ARG A 131 -18.99 19.17 61.98
C ARG A 131 -19.25 18.80 63.44
N ASP A 132 -19.06 17.54 63.82
CA ASP A 132 -19.25 17.08 65.20
C ASP A 132 -18.27 17.76 66.17
N THR A 133 -17.02 17.96 65.74
CA THR A 133 -16.02 18.68 66.53
C THR A 133 -16.40 20.15 66.74
N TYR A 134 -16.90 20.83 65.71
CA TYR A 134 -17.30 22.24 65.78
C TYR A 134 -18.54 22.45 66.65
N ILE A 135 -19.57 21.62 66.47
CA ILE A 135 -20.84 21.73 67.24
C ILE A 135 -20.58 21.44 68.72
N ASN A 136 -19.89 20.34 69.05
CA ASN A 136 -19.65 19.96 70.44
C ASN A 136 -18.55 20.80 71.12
N GLY A 137 -17.55 21.27 70.36
CA GLY A 137 -16.49 22.14 70.87
C GLY A 137 -16.93 23.58 71.11
N GLY A 138 -17.85 24.12 70.29
CA GLY A 138 -18.39 25.47 70.43
C GLY A 138 -19.31 25.63 71.63
N LEU A 139 -20.14 24.62 71.94
CA LEU A 139 -21.04 24.66 73.10
C LEU A 139 -20.28 24.70 74.44
N ASN A 140 -19.18 23.95 74.55
CA ASN A 140 -18.40 23.89 75.80
C ASN A 140 -17.54 25.14 76.06
N ARG A 141 -17.31 26.00 75.05
CA ARG A 141 -16.63 27.31 75.23
C ARG A 141 -17.58 28.48 75.51
N LEU A 142 -18.89 28.31 75.25
CA LEU A 142 -19.92 29.34 75.50
C LEU A 142 -20.83 29.02 76.69
N GLY A 143 -20.60 27.89 77.38
CA GLY A 143 -21.21 27.55 78.65
C GLY A 143 -20.64 28.36 79.82
N GLY A 144 -20.93 29.66 79.81
CA GLY A 144 -20.64 30.59 80.91
C GLY A 144 -20.89 32.03 80.48
N SER A 145 -22.16 32.48 80.53
CA SER A 145 -22.68 33.78 80.07
C SER A 145 -22.83 33.85 78.54
N ILE A 146 -24.01 33.68 77.95
CA ILE A 146 -25.22 34.47 78.15
C ILE A 146 -26.42 33.63 77.72
N LEU A 147 -27.27 33.27 78.68
CA LEU A 147 -28.64 32.89 78.40
C LEU A 147 -29.45 34.17 78.13
N THR A 148 -30.27 34.10 77.09
CA THR A 148 -31.38 35.01 76.71
C THR A 148 -31.01 36.29 75.94
N SER A 149 -31.74 36.49 74.83
CA SER A 149 -31.97 37.76 74.13
C SER A 149 -31.13 38.07 72.90
N VAL A 150 -31.21 37.27 71.82
CA VAL A 150 -31.11 37.84 70.44
C VAL A 150 -32.00 37.04 69.48
N LEU A 151 -33.24 37.49 69.35
CA LEU A 151 -34.04 37.39 68.14
C LEU A 151 -33.52 38.44 67.14
N VAL A 152 -32.72 38.06 66.15
CA VAL A 152 -32.38 38.91 64.98
C VAL A 152 -32.18 37.97 63.77
N SER A 153 -33.25 37.70 63.03
CA SER A 153 -33.56 38.24 61.68
C SER A 153 -33.02 37.38 60.52
N PRO A 154 -33.89 36.87 59.63
CA PRO A 154 -33.51 36.22 58.40
C PRO A 154 -33.47 37.26 57.28
N ILE A 155 -32.27 37.74 56.93
CA ILE A 155 -32.07 38.52 55.70
C ILE A 155 -30.72 38.10 55.13
N PHE A 156 -30.65 37.95 53.80
CA PHE A 156 -29.44 37.82 52.98
C PHE A 156 -28.92 36.39 52.73
N TRP A 157 -29.70 35.59 52.01
CA TRP A 157 -29.13 34.67 51.02
C TRP A 157 -29.35 35.28 49.64
N GLY A 158 -28.29 35.93 49.15
CA GLY A 158 -28.22 36.56 47.86
C GLY A 158 -28.28 35.52 46.74
N SER A 159 -29.24 35.73 45.86
CA SER A 159 -29.34 35.20 44.52
C SER A 159 -28.22 35.75 43.64
N THR A 160 -27.12 35.02 43.46
CA THR A 160 -26.18 35.22 42.33
C THR A 160 -25.48 33.90 42.00
N LEU A 161 -26.16 33.02 41.25
CA LEU A 161 -25.50 31.95 40.48
C LEU A 161 -26.35 31.43 39.31
N GLU A 162 -27.27 32.25 38.79
CA GLU A 162 -28.00 31.99 37.55
C GLU A 162 -28.03 33.26 36.68
N THR A 163 -26.90 33.63 36.07
CA THR A 163 -26.84 34.58 34.92
C THR A 163 -25.43 34.65 34.32
N ALA A 164 -24.91 33.52 33.82
CA ALA A 164 -23.70 33.53 33.00
C ALA A 164 -23.61 32.44 31.92
N ILE A 165 -24.73 31.79 31.56
CA ILE A 165 -24.77 30.84 30.43
C ILE A 165 -26.04 31.07 29.62
N THR A 166 -26.22 32.29 29.12
CA THR A 166 -27.17 32.56 28.04
C THR A 166 -26.83 33.92 27.47
N LEU A 167 -26.12 33.91 26.35
CA LEU A 167 -26.07 34.91 25.26
C LEU A 167 -24.66 34.91 24.67
N GLY A 168 -24.53 34.44 23.43
CA GLY A 168 -23.35 34.77 22.62
C GLY A 168 -22.79 33.73 21.65
N LEU A 169 -23.57 32.77 21.13
CA LEU A 169 -23.12 31.93 20.00
C LEU A 169 -24.26 31.68 19.02
N SER A 170 -24.64 32.72 18.26
CA SER A 170 -25.50 32.57 17.08
C SER A 170 -25.10 33.57 16.00
N ALA A 171 -23.86 33.46 15.50
CA ALA A 171 -23.43 33.97 14.19
C ALA A 171 -21.92 33.71 14.01
N VAL A 172 -21.54 32.45 13.76
CA VAL A 172 -20.21 32.15 13.22
C VAL A 172 -20.39 31.23 12.02
N ASN A 173 -19.87 31.72 10.90
CA ASN A 173 -19.81 31.07 9.60
C ASN A 173 -19.07 29.71 9.70
N PRO A 174 -19.64 28.58 9.23
CA PRO A 174 -19.03 27.26 9.41
C PRO A 174 -17.72 27.02 8.64
N SER A 175 -17.23 28.00 7.86
CA SER A 175 -16.03 27.88 7.02
C SER A 175 -14.71 28.30 7.68
N ILE A 176 -14.71 28.81 8.93
CA ILE A 176 -13.50 29.36 9.59
C ILE A 176 -13.09 28.56 10.85
N LEU A 177 -13.78 27.44 11.12
CA LEU A 177 -13.59 26.65 12.33
C LEU A 177 -12.29 25.81 12.50
N PRO A 178 -11.30 25.76 11.59
CA PRO A 178 -10.01 25.13 11.93
C PRO A 178 -9.00 26.08 12.62
N TRP A 179 -9.18 27.41 12.59
CA TRP A 179 -8.09 28.34 12.91
C TRP A 179 -8.19 29.08 14.25
N LEU A 180 -9.30 28.97 14.98
CA LEU A 180 -9.48 29.66 16.28
C LEU A 180 -9.29 28.74 17.52
N ALA A 181 -8.80 27.51 17.35
CA ALA A 181 -8.41 26.63 18.46
C ALA A 181 -6.94 26.83 18.91
N PHE A 182 -6.32 27.97 18.60
CA PHE A 182 -5.00 28.36 19.09
C PHE A 182 -5.12 29.56 20.04
N GLY A 183 -5.74 29.34 21.20
CA GLY A 183 -5.94 30.34 22.24
C GLY A 183 -5.47 29.84 23.61
N THR A 184 -4.16 29.98 23.86
CA THR A 184 -3.53 30.12 25.18
C THR A 184 -4.07 29.26 26.33
N VAL A 185 -3.75 27.97 26.37
CA VAL A 185 -3.60 27.22 27.63
C VAL A 185 -2.47 26.21 27.48
N GLY A 186 -1.46 26.32 28.34
CA GLY A 186 -0.58 25.21 28.75
C GLY A 186 0.33 24.64 27.67
N THR A 187 1.56 25.15 27.61
CA THR A 187 2.67 24.47 26.95
C THR A 187 2.89 23.08 27.55
N GLY A 188 2.52 22.04 26.80
CA GLY A 188 3.02 20.68 26.99
C GLY A 188 1.96 19.65 27.31
N THR A 189 1.16 19.23 26.32
CA THR A 189 0.70 17.82 26.18
C THR A 189 -0.15 17.53 24.93
N PHE A 190 -0.52 18.52 24.12
CA PHE A 190 -1.36 18.30 22.94
C PHE A 190 -0.58 18.40 21.62
N MET A 191 0.19 17.37 21.30
CA MET A 191 0.65 17.11 19.91
C MET A 191 0.80 15.60 19.69
N HIS A 192 -0.23 14.83 20.04
CA HIS A 192 -0.14 13.36 19.97
C HIS A 192 -1.20 12.68 19.11
N THR A 193 -2.11 13.42 18.46
CA THR A 193 -3.32 12.82 17.85
C THR A 193 -3.48 12.96 16.33
N CYS A 194 -2.52 13.54 15.59
CA CYS A 194 -2.60 13.61 14.12
C CYS A 194 -1.48 12.88 13.35
N PHE A 195 -0.54 12.23 14.04
CA PHE A 195 0.54 11.47 13.39
C PHE A 195 0.27 9.97 13.47
N ARG A 196 -0.06 9.35 12.33
CA ARG A 196 -0.14 7.89 12.16
C ARG A 196 1.17 7.27 12.64
N GLY A 197 1.11 6.20 13.42
CA GLY A 197 2.24 5.62 14.16
C GLY A 197 3.51 5.22 13.38
N SER A 198 3.50 5.27 12.04
CA SER A 198 4.71 5.10 11.22
C SER A 198 5.63 6.32 11.27
N GLN A 199 5.07 7.54 11.29
CA GLN A 199 5.85 8.78 11.19
C GLN A 199 6.52 9.20 12.52
N LYS A 200 6.15 8.60 13.65
CA LYS A 200 6.73 8.98 14.95
C LYS A 200 8.20 8.54 15.07
N ARG A 201 8.55 7.38 14.51
CA ARG A 201 9.93 6.87 14.51
C ARG A 201 10.84 7.69 13.60
N ASP A 202 10.29 8.19 12.50
CA ASP A 202 11.05 9.01 11.54
C ASP A 202 11.34 10.40 12.14
N LEU A 203 10.39 10.97 12.91
CA LEU A 203 10.61 12.25 13.58
C LEU A 203 11.73 12.19 14.63
N GLU A 204 11.78 11.13 15.43
CA GLU A 204 12.83 10.93 16.44
C GLU A 204 14.23 10.78 15.80
N TYR A 205 14.29 10.17 14.61
CA TYR A 205 15.53 10.08 13.82
C TYR A 205 15.98 11.44 13.26
N TYR A 206 15.04 12.25 12.75
CA TYR A 206 15.39 13.58 12.22
C TYR A 206 15.69 14.60 13.33
N GLU A 207 15.14 14.40 14.54
CA GLU A 207 15.46 15.22 15.70
C GLU A 207 16.93 15.05 16.14
N SER A 208 17.43 13.81 16.19
CA SER A 208 18.84 13.56 16.50
C SER A 208 19.77 14.09 15.41
N GLU A 209 19.44 13.89 14.13
CA GLU A 209 20.26 14.39 13.02
C GLU A 209 20.31 15.94 12.99
N CYS A 210 19.22 16.61 13.34
CA CYS A 210 19.17 18.07 13.43
C CYS A 210 20.07 18.61 14.55
N LEU A 211 19.98 17.99 15.74
CA LEU A 211 20.77 18.37 16.91
C LEU A 211 22.27 18.08 16.74
N ASP A 212 22.63 17.04 15.99
CA ASP A 212 24.03 16.76 15.64
C ASP A 212 24.62 17.84 14.73
N ARG A 213 23.82 18.41 13.81
CA ARG A 213 24.26 19.50 12.92
C ARG A 213 24.27 20.87 13.61
N ASN A 214 23.32 21.11 14.50
CA ASN A 214 23.24 22.35 15.27
C ASN A 214 22.75 22.05 16.70
N PRO A 215 23.67 21.88 17.68
CA PRO A 215 23.29 21.54 19.05
C PRO A 215 22.54 22.67 19.77
N ASN A 216 22.57 23.89 19.22
CA ASN A 216 21.83 25.04 19.76
C ASN A 216 20.51 25.30 19.02
N ALA A 217 20.05 24.36 18.18
CA ALA A 217 18.78 24.49 17.47
C ALA A 217 17.61 24.60 18.45
N THR A 218 16.72 25.55 18.21
CA THR A 218 15.48 25.67 18.96
C THR A 218 14.52 24.54 18.60
N LYS A 219 13.60 24.18 19.50
CA LYS A 219 12.57 23.16 19.22
C LYS A 219 11.77 23.42 17.94
N ARG A 220 11.59 24.71 17.59
CA ARG A 220 10.92 25.13 16.35
C ARG A 220 11.75 24.77 15.11
N GLU A 221 13.05 25.03 15.14
CA GLU A 221 13.95 24.70 14.02
C GLU A 221 14.08 23.19 13.82
N VAL A 222 14.15 22.42 14.92
CA VAL A 222 14.14 20.95 14.87
C VAL A 222 12.86 20.42 14.22
N PHE A 223 11.71 20.99 14.59
CA PHE A 223 10.43 20.63 13.99
C PHE A 223 10.35 21.01 12.50
N GLU A 224 10.72 22.24 12.14
CA GLU A 224 10.75 22.69 10.74
C GLU A 224 11.72 21.86 9.87
N TYR A 225 12.83 21.39 10.45
CA TYR A 225 13.75 20.45 9.80
C TYR A 225 13.11 19.07 9.59
N GLY A 226 12.49 18.50 10.63
CA GLY A 226 11.82 17.20 10.54
C GLY A 226 10.68 17.18 9.52
N VAL A 227 9.85 18.23 9.49
CA VAL A 227 8.76 18.38 8.49
C VAL A 227 9.32 18.42 7.07
N ARG A 228 10.39 19.20 6.84
CA ARG A 228 11.03 19.28 5.53
C ARG A 228 11.60 17.94 5.08
N LYS A 229 12.21 17.18 5.99
CA LYS A 229 12.77 15.86 5.69
C LYS A 229 11.71 14.80 5.38
N VAL A 230 10.58 14.84 6.07
CA VAL A 230 9.44 13.98 5.75
C VAL A 230 8.89 14.31 4.35
N GLN A 231 8.77 15.60 4.02
CA GLN A 231 8.30 16.03 2.70
C GLN A 231 9.29 15.65 1.59
N GLU A 232 10.59 15.83 1.79
CA GLU A 232 11.64 15.38 0.86
C GLU A 232 11.60 13.85 0.65
N ALA A 233 11.32 13.08 1.70
CA ALA A 233 11.20 11.63 1.61
C ALA A 233 9.95 11.19 0.84
N GLU A 234 8.81 11.87 1.05
CA GLU A 234 7.56 11.61 0.34
C GLU A 234 7.70 11.93 -1.17
N GLU A 235 8.31 13.06 -1.51
CA GLU A 235 8.60 13.43 -2.90
C GLU A 235 9.55 12.42 -3.57
N ALA A 236 10.56 11.91 -2.84
CA ALA A 236 11.46 10.89 -3.35
C ALA A 236 10.76 9.54 -3.59
N GLU A 237 9.82 9.16 -2.73
CA GLU A 237 9.03 7.93 -2.89
C GLU A 237 8.05 8.04 -4.07
N GLU A 238 7.45 9.20 -4.28
CA GLU A 238 6.60 9.45 -5.45
C GLU A 238 7.39 9.44 -6.76
N LEU A 239 8.61 10.00 -6.77
CA LEU A 239 9.49 9.93 -7.93
C LEU A 239 9.88 8.49 -8.26
N ARG A 240 10.18 7.68 -7.24
CA ARG A 240 10.42 6.24 -7.39
C ARG A 240 9.22 5.51 -7.98
N ARG A 241 8.01 5.80 -7.50
CA ARG A 241 6.78 5.21 -8.02
C ARG A 241 6.58 5.56 -9.50
N GLN A 242 6.82 6.81 -9.89
CA GLN A 242 6.77 7.22 -11.30
C GLN A 242 7.84 6.54 -12.15
N GLU A 243 9.04 6.31 -11.62
CA GLU A 243 10.09 5.61 -12.34
C GLU A 243 9.78 4.12 -12.50
N GLU A 244 9.22 3.47 -11.48
CA GLU A 244 8.70 2.10 -11.56
C GLU A 244 7.55 1.99 -12.58
N GLU A 245 6.60 2.94 -12.59
CA GLU A 245 5.54 3.01 -13.60
C GLU A 245 6.09 3.20 -15.02
N ARG A 246 7.14 4.03 -15.19
CA ARG A 246 7.82 4.15 -16.48
C ARG A 246 8.52 2.84 -16.87
N GLN A 247 9.20 2.17 -15.96
CA GLN A 247 9.84 0.88 -16.26
C GLN A 247 8.81 -0.17 -16.70
N ILE A 248 7.67 -0.25 -16.02
CA ILE A 248 6.56 -1.15 -16.39
C ILE A 248 5.95 -0.74 -17.74
N GLY A 249 5.80 0.56 -18.00
CA GLY A 249 5.29 1.07 -19.29
C GLY A 249 6.23 0.85 -20.48
N TRP A 250 7.54 0.78 -20.26
CA TRP A 250 8.53 0.51 -21.31
C TRP A 250 8.63 -0.98 -21.68
N GLU A 251 8.15 -1.91 -20.84
CA GLU A 251 8.15 -3.35 -21.15
C GLU A 251 6.97 -3.81 -22.03
N CYS A 252 6.05 -2.91 -22.40
CA CYS A 252 4.96 -3.21 -23.35
C CYS A 252 4.95 -2.34 -24.63
N PRO A 253 5.97 -2.37 -25.52
CA PRO A 253 5.89 -1.61 -26.77
C PRO A 253 5.01 -2.23 -27.87
N ASN A 254 4.55 -3.50 -27.77
CA ASN A 254 4.04 -4.20 -28.96
C ASN A 254 2.85 -5.16 -28.77
N ALA A 255 2.14 -5.14 -27.63
CA ALA A 255 0.95 -5.98 -27.48
C ALA A 255 -0.32 -5.13 -27.59
N CYS A 256 -1.12 -5.43 -28.62
CA CYS A 256 -2.50 -5.01 -28.83
C CYS A 256 -2.71 -3.67 -29.57
N SER A 257 -2.38 -3.66 -30.86
CA SER A 257 -3.25 -2.96 -31.84
C SER A 257 -4.34 -3.95 -32.26
N PRO A 258 -5.63 -3.73 -31.97
CA PRO A 258 -6.69 -4.57 -32.47
C PRO A 258 -7.05 -4.14 -33.90
N ASP A 259 -6.31 -4.64 -34.89
CA ASP A 259 -6.81 -4.68 -36.28
C ASP A 259 -7.82 -5.82 -36.38
N LEU A 260 -9.08 -5.48 -36.13
CA LEU A 260 -10.25 -6.28 -36.45
C LEU A 260 -10.91 -5.67 -37.69
N ASP A 261 -10.38 -6.03 -38.86
CA ASP A 261 -11.12 -6.00 -40.12
C ASP A 261 -11.40 -7.45 -40.53
N TYR A 262 -12.64 -7.89 -40.28
CA TYR A 262 -13.31 -9.01 -40.95
C TYR A 262 -14.82 -8.75 -41.00
#